data_AF-A0A067SIB9-F1
#
_entry.id   AF-A0A067SIB9-F1
#
_cell.length_a   1.000
_cell.length_b   1.000
_cell.length_c   1.000
_cell.angle_alpha   90.00
_cell.angle_beta   90.00
_cell.angle_gamma   90.00
#
_symmetry.space_group_name_H-M   'P 1'
#
loop_
_entity.id
_entity.type
_entity.pdbx_description
1 polymer ?
#
loop_
_entity_poly.entity_id
_entity_poly.type
_entity_poly.pdbx_seq_one_letter_code
_entity_poly.pdbx_strand_id
1 'polypeptide(L)'
;MSFVAERNANTKDDLLSGTADEYLYQRCLSLRTKLLRIRGLDHYFKLSAISTNSQQPSDPVSQLWDLFSFGAPLCYIFDQLPSERGFRKLNNSSFGQEQYNTNPDRTRKRAIVLFAMQILGPIVKEEIPGCDPFTVTDLWDRSSTNGLLKVINTVEAIIDRFPHCFFEETPSSSDMIVSLQSSIPAENIINIISELIVTERKYVHDLQSTLIVTTALSEANVMDQDGISLLFPELEKLVDFQSKFLTGLESISRLPWQEQRWGRHFFENEDGFATYMAYGFNYTKACTVVPTIEENLGHFQLIVKDLGGLSMQLVRPISRLCKYPLLLDCLIKQCSPSTYAHYSELQFGADAAKRVADKLNDAQRRGNNEHIVDGLRSRVQDWKGHHLNNFGKLLLEDVFMVTKSDTVWEYHVCLFEHIIILCQPEAGHRPAQGRKNPPLSRPRRTQDTLLLKGRIYWHDVTQVFPVPAQIPQIGIPVFPLCIWWKGDDALESFVLRCRTEYQMQQWEAMINSCIKSPRIAQDSETDSIYSLASSRTASTDYGVYYTRWAISQDMTTELGSMQMRQSSDSFWS
;
A
#
# COMPACT_ATOMS: atom_id res chain seq x y z
N MET A 1 34.46 -10.21 25.27
CA MET A 1 35.19 -9.26 24.41
C MET A 1 34.24 -8.11 24.06
N SER A 2 34.02 -7.12 24.93
CA SER A 2 34.81 -5.89 25.12
C SER A 2 35.11 -5.06 23.85
N PHE A 3 34.13 -4.85 22.97
CA PHE A 3 34.23 -3.88 21.86
C PHE A 3 32.86 -3.31 21.42
N VAL A 4 31.98 -2.86 22.33
CA VAL A 4 30.72 -2.16 21.96
C VAL A 4 30.34 -1.01 22.92
N ALA A 5 31.28 -0.50 23.72
CA ALA A 5 30.94 0.45 24.80
C ALA A 5 31.13 1.96 24.46
N GLU A 6 31.49 2.35 23.24
CA GLU A 6 31.98 3.73 23.00
C GLU A 6 31.36 4.50 21.81
N ARG A 7 30.12 4.19 21.41
CA ARG A 7 29.43 4.96 20.34
C ARG A 7 28.08 5.61 20.68
N ASN A 8 27.62 5.56 21.94
CA ASN A 8 26.30 6.06 22.32
C ASN A 8 26.26 7.40 23.08
N ALA A 9 27.29 8.25 22.91
CA ALA A 9 27.31 9.57 23.55
C ALA A 9 26.91 10.74 22.64
N ASN A 10 26.82 10.56 21.31
CA ASN A 10 26.58 11.66 20.37
C ASN A 10 25.18 11.70 19.72
N THR A 11 24.29 10.75 20.01
CA THR A 11 22.98 10.66 19.32
C THR A 11 21.82 11.33 20.07
N LYS A 12 22.09 11.97 21.22
CA LYS A 12 21.05 12.65 22.01
C LYS A 12 20.88 14.14 21.72
N ASP A 13 21.87 14.79 21.10
CA ASP A 13 21.77 16.21 20.73
C ASP A 13 21.08 16.44 19.37
N ASP A 14 20.99 15.43 18.50
CA ASP A 14 20.30 15.53 17.20
C ASP A 14 18.77 15.34 17.27
N LEU A 15 18.23 14.84 18.40
CA LEU A 15 16.79 14.65 18.55
C LEU A 15 16.05 15.92 19.03
N LEU A 16 16.78 16.98 19.40
CA LEU A 16 16.23 18.23 19.91
C LEU A 16 16.36 19.40 18.93
N SER A 17 17.17 19.29 17.87
CA SER A 17 17.26 20.31 16.81
C SER A 17 16.06 20.28 15.86
N GLY A 18 15.48 19.10 15.62
CA GLY A 18 14.33 18.94 14.72
C GLY A 18 13.06 19.69 15.14
N THR A 19 12.84 19.90 16.45
CA THR A 19 11.64 20.60 16.94
C THR A 19 11.71 22.12 16.74
N ALA A 20 12.92 22.70 16.80
CA ALA A 20 13.13 24.14 16.62
C ALA A 20 13.07 24.55 15.15
N ASP A 21 13.65 23.73 14.25
CA ASP A 21 13.60 23.95 12.81
C ASP A 21 12.18 23.74 12.25
N GLU A 22 11.44 22.76 12.77
CA GLU A 22 10.04 22.55 12.42
C GLU A 22 9.13 23.68 12.93
N TYR A 23 9.42 24.23 14.13
CA TYR A 23 8.73 25.40 14.65
C TYR A 23 8.99 26.67 13.83
N LEU A 24 10.25 26.92 13.44
CA LEU A 24 10.63 28.04 12.58
C LEU A 24 9.94 27.96 11.21
N TYR A 25 9.91 26.77 10.62
CA TYR A 25 9.26 26.53 9.34
C TYR A 25 7.76 26.86 9.39
N GLN A 26 7.05 26.38 10.42
CA GLN A 26 5.63 26.65 10.59
C GLN A 26 5.33 28.15 10.81
N ARG A 27 6.19 28.85 11.56
CA ARG A 27 6.08 30.31 11.73
C ARG A 27 6.31 31.07 10.42
N CYS A 28 7.33 30.70 9.65
CA CYS A 28 7.59 31.29 8.34
C CYS A 28 6.41 31.10 7.38
N LEU A 29 5.80 29.90 7.41
CA LEU A 29 4.63 29.60 6.60
C LEU A 29 3.43 30.50 6.97
N SER A 30 3.12 30.59 8.27
CA SER A 30 2.04 31.45 8.78
C SER A 30 2.26 32.92 8.41
N LEU A 31 3.46 33.46 8.69
CA LEU A 31 3.79 34.84 8.40
C LEU A 31 3.71 35.15 6.90
N ARG A 32 4.22 34.27 6.03
CA ARG A 32 4.11 34.42 4.57
C ARG A 32 2.66 34.59 4.14
N THR A 33 1.74 33.78 4.66
CA THR A 33 0.31 33.89 4.31
C THR A 33 -0.31 35.21 4.75
N LYS A 34 0.08 35.75 5.92
CA LYS A 34 -0.35 37.07 6.39
C LYS A 34 0.19 38.19 5.51
N LEU A 35 1.48 38.12 5.15
CA LEU A 35 2.17 39.11 4.32
C LEU A 35 1.56 39.21 2.92
N LEU A 36 1.22 38.09 2.29
CA LEU A 36 0.57 38.08 0.97
C LEU A 36 -0.82 38.73 0.94
N ARG A 37 -1.46 38.91 2.10
CA ARG A 37 -2.76 39.60 2.21
C ARG A 37 -2.63 41.12 2.32
N ILE A 38 -1.41 41.64 2.48
CA ILE A 38 -1.15 43.08 2.56
C ILE A 38 -1.06 43.62 1.13
N ARG A 39 -1.90 44.63 0.82
CA ARG A 39 -1.94 45.26 -0.51
C ARG A 39 -0.56 45.65 -1.00
N GLY A 40 -0.24 45.30 -2.25
CA GLY A 40 1.00 45.69 -2.92
C GLY A 40 2.27 44.96 -2.45
N LEU A 41 2.18 44.04 -1.48
CA LEU A 41 3.34 43.29 -1.00
C LEU A 41 3.73 42.13 -1.94
N ASP A 42 2.80 41.64 -2.76
CA ASP A 42 2.99 40.57 -3.75
C ASP A 42 4.10 40.91 -4.78
N HIS A 43 4.23 42.19 -5.12
CA HIS A 43 5.24 42.69 -6.03
C HIS A 43 6.67 42.40 -5.52
N TYR A 44 6.89 42.51 -4.20
CA TYR A 44 8.21 42.27 -3.62
C TYR A 44 8.58 40.79 -3.57
N PHE A 45 7.61 39.89 -3.42
CA PHE A 45 7.83 38.45 -3.54
C PHE A 45 8.27 38.05 -4.97
N LYS A 46 7.73 38.73 -5.99
CA LYS A 46 8.17 38.53 -7.39
C LYS A 46 9.57 39.09 -7.63
N LEU A 47 9.88 40.26 -7.08
CA LEU A 47 11.21 40.89 -7.17
C LEU A 47 12.30 40.07 -6.47
N SER A 48 12.04 39.53 -5.29
CA SER A 48 13.01 38.69 -4.57
C SER A 48 13.33 37.42 -5.36
N ALA A 49 12.31 36.76 -5.93
CA ALA A 49 12.44 35.55 -6.74
C ALA A 49 13.23 35.76 -8.06
N ILE A 50 13.09 36.92 -8.70
CA ILE A 50 13.83 37.24 -9.94
C ILE A 50 15.32 37.48 -9.64
N SER A 51 15.64 38.04 -8.46
CA SER A 51 17.02 38.42 -8.12
C SER A 51 17.91 37.24 -7.70
N THR A 52 17.33 36.10 -7.32
CA THR A 52 18.06 34.94 -6.78
C THR A 52 18.37 33.85 -7.81
N ASN A 53 18.05 34.05 -9.11
CA ASN A 53 18.48 33.23 -10.25
C ASN A 53 18.40 31.70 -10.07
N SER A 54 17.53 31.22 -9.18
CA SER A 54 17.37 29.82 -8.83
C SER A 54 16.03 29.31 -9.39
N GLN A 55 16.11 28.50 -10.44
CA GLN A 55 14.97 27.74 -11.00
C GLN A 55 14.57 26.54 -10.10
N GLN A 56 14.64 26.70 -8.78
CA GLN A 56 14.24 25.69 -7.81
C GLN A 56 13.13 26.25 -6.89
N PRO A 57 12.17 25.40 -6.45
CA PRO A 57 11.21 25.81 -5.44
C PRO A 57 11.95 26.06 -4.12
N SER A 58 12.24 27.34 -3.83
CA SER A 58 12.89 27.77 -2.59
C SER A 58 11.97 27.48 -1.40
N ASP A 59 12.50 26.96 -0.30
CA ASP A 59 11.72 26.69 0.91
C ASP A 59 11.12 27.99 1.52
N PRO A 60 9.99 27.94 2.26
CA PRO A 60 9.35 29.14 2.84
C PRO A 60 10.26 29.99 3.72
N VAL A 61 11.24 29.38 4.39
CA VAL A 61 12.21 30.06 5.26
C VAL A 61 13.15 30.93 4.43
N SER A 62 13.72 30.36 3.37
CA SER A 62 14.61 31.02 2.40
C SER A 62 13.88 32.10 1.63
N GLN A 63 12.62 31.88 1.26
CA GLN A 63 11.81 32.90 0.57
C GLN A 63 11.56 34.14 1.44
N LEU A 64 11.24 33.96 2.73
CA LEU A 64 11.10 35.09 3.65
C LEU A 64 12.46 35.74 3.95
N TRP A 65 13.51 34.94 4.07
CA TRP A 65 14.86 35.44 4.24
C TRP A 65 15.28 36.32 3.05
N ASP A 66 15.05 35.85 1.82
CA ASP A 66 15.30 36.58 0.58
C ASP A 66 14.48 37.87 0.53
N LEU A 67 13.18 37.81 0.86
CA LEU A 67 12.30 38.96 0.91
C LEU A 67 12.81 40.04 1.87
N PHE A 68 13.12 39.67 3.13
CA PHE A 68 13.56 40.62 4.14
C PHE A 68 14.99 41.13 3.90
N SER A 69 15.86 40.31 3.31
CA SER A 69 17.22 40.72 2.91
C SER A 69 17.24 41.82 1.85
N PHE A 70 16.13 42.02 1.13
CA PHE A 70 15.95 43.09 0.17
C PHE A 70 15.73 44.47 0.83
N GLY A 71 15.30 44.50 2.09
CA GLY A 71 15.11 45.70 2.91
C GLY A 71 13.92 46.59 2.54
N ALA A 72 13.66 46.83 1.25
CA ALA A 72 12.52 47.61 0.79
C ALA A 72 11.15 47.08 1.27
N PRO A 73 10.91 45.75 1.35
CA PRO A 73 9.65 45.22 1.87
C PRO A 73 9.42 45.58 3.34
N LEU A 74 10.49 45.60 4.15
CA LEU A 74 10.41 46.00 5.57
C LEU A 74 10.01 47.48 5.69
N CYS A 75 10.61 48.35 4.88
CA CYS A 75 10.23 49.76 4.83
C CYS A 75 8.76 49.95 4.40
N TYR A 76 8.32 49.20 3.39
CA TYR A 76 6.94 49.24 2.92
C TYR A 76 5.93 48.82 3.98
N ILE A 77 6.22 47.72 4.70
CA ILE A 77 5.39 47.25 5.82
C ILE A 77 5.32 48.34 6.90
N PHE A 78 6.45 48.95 7.26
CA PHE A 78 6.46 50.03 8.25
C PHE A 78 5.64 51.26 7.82
N ASP A 79 5.73 51.63 6.54
CA ASP A 79 5.04 52.80 5.98
C ASP A 79 3.52 52.67 5.95
N GLN A 80 2.99 51.46 6.15
CA GLN A 80 1.56 51.22 6.31
C GLN A 80 1.04 51.59 7.70
N LEU A 81 1.90 51.84 8.69
CA LEU A 81 1.46 52.25 10.02
C LEU A 81 0.85 53.68 9.99
N PRO A 82 -0.25 53.94 10.73
CA PRO A 82 -0.93 55.23 10.70
C PRO A 82 -0.01 56.38 11.16
N SER A 83 0.20 57.39 10.31
CA SER A 83 1.02 58.56 10.64
C SER A 83 0.44 59.41 11.78
N GLU A 84 -0.86 59.27 12.06
CA GLU A 84 -1.57 59.93 13.17
C GLU A 84 -1.06 59.50 14.55
N ARG A 85 -0.44 58.32 14.66
CA ARG A 85 0.18 57.82 15.90
C ARG A 85 1.67 58.16 16.02
N GLY A 86 2.17 59.08 15.20
CA GLY A 86 3.56 59.56 15.26
C GLY A 86 4.58 58.69 14.53
N PHE A 87 4.16 57.64 13.81
CA PHE A 87 5.06 56.84 12.97
C PHE A 87 5.50 57.63 11.73
N ARG A 88 6.80 57.95 11.65
CA ARG A 88 7.39 58.62 10.49
C ARG A 88 7.56 57.63 9.34
N LYS A 89 7.00 57.95 8.18
CA LYS A 89 7.19 57.15 6.95
C LYS A 89 8.64 57.19 6.51
N LEU A 90 9.21 56.02 6.26
CA LEU A 90 10.54 55.78 5.70
C LEU A 90 10.60 56.13 4.21
N ASN A 91 9.48 56.02 3.48
CA ASN A 91 9.33 56.39 2.05
C ASN A 91 10.44 55.79 1.17
N ASN A 92 10.81 54.54 1.43
CA ASN A 92 11.86 53.80 0.70
C ASN A 92 11.30 52.50 0.08
N SER A 93 10.04 52.57 -0.37
CA SER A 93 9.25 51.47 -0.91
C SER A 93 9.26 51.39 -2.44
N SER A 94 9.54 52.48 -3.16
CA SER A 94 9.55 52.47 -4.63
C SER A 94 10.88 51.93 -5.17
N PHE A 95 10.78 50.89 -6.00
CA PHE A 95 11.91 50.31 -6.74
C PHE A 95 12.38 51.29 -7.83
N GLY A 96 13.38 52.12 -7.53
CA GLY A 96 14.02 53.00 -8.50
C GLY A 96 15.01 52.22 -9.37
N GLN A 97 14.55 51.70 -10.51
CA GLN A 97 15.36 50.89 -11.44
C GLN A 97 16.66 51.60 -11.89
N GLU A 98 16.66 52.94 -11.97
CA GLU A 98 17.84 53.74 -12.31
C GLU A 98 18.90 53.84 -11.18
N GLN A 99 18.50 53.82 -9.90
CA GLN A 99 19.44 53.84 -8.77
C GLN A 99 20.02 52.44 -8.47
N TYR A 100 19.27 51.39 -8.83
CA TYR A 100 19.61 50.00 -8.57
C TYR A 100 20.76 49.48 -9.46
N ASN A 101 20.83 49.95 -10.72
CA ASN A 101 21.80 49.50 -11.72
C ASN A 101 23.25 49.91 -11.42
N THR A 102 23.49 50.84 -10.49
CA THR A 102 24.86 51.28 -10.11
C THR A 102 25.47 50.54 -8.91
N ASN A 103 24.66 50.15 -7.90
CA ASN A 103 25.13 49.35 -6.75
C ASN A 103 23.93 48.79 -5.93
N PRO A 104 23.40 47.59 -6.27
CA PRO A 104 22.17 47.06 -5.69
C PRO A 104 22.28 46.75 -4.19
N ASP A 105 23.46 46.33 -3.72
CA ASP A 105 23.66 45.92 -2.33
C ASP A 105 23.69 47.10 -1.36
N ARG A 106 24.23 48.25 -1.78
CA ARG A 106 24.26 49.47 -0.94
C ARG A 106 22.85 49.96 -0.62
N THR A 107 21.93 49.86 -1.58
CA THR A 107 20.53 50.28 -1.44
C THR A 107 19.75 49.34 -0.53
N ARG A 108 19.94 48.01 -0.69
CA ARG A 108 19.35 46.99 0.21
C ARG A 108 19.79 47.19 1.66
N LYS A 109 21.10 47.34 1.88
CA LYS A 109 21.67 47.58 3.22
C LYS A 109 21.15 48.87 3.83
N ARG A 110 21.06 49.94 3.04
CA ARG A 110 20.50 51.23 3.51
C ARG A 110 19.04 51.09 3.95
N ALA A 111 18.22 50.37 3.20
CA ALA A 111 16.82 50.13 3.56
C ALA A 111 16.68 49.37 4.89
N ILE A 112 17.48 48.30 5.07
CA ILE A 112 17.50 47.53 6.33
C ILE A 112 17.94 48.42 7.51
N VAL A 113 18.98 49.24 7.34
CA VAL A 113 19.44 50.16 8.39
C VAL A 113 18.36 51.17 8.76
N LEU A 114 17.68 51.77 7.79
CA LEU A 114 16.63 52.75 8.06
C LEU A 114 15.47 52.12 8.84
N PHE A 115 15.05 50.92 8.46
CA PHE A 115 14.03 50.18 9.21
C PHE A 115 14.50 49.81 10.63
N ALA A 116 15.71 49.25 10.76
CA ALA A 116 16.29 48.86 12.04
C ALA A 116 16.48 50.04 13.01
N MET A 117 16.83 51.23 12.50
CA MET A 117 16.90 52.45 13.33
C MET A 117 15.52 52.91 13.78
N GLN A 118 14.50 52.73 12.94
CA GLN A 118 13.15 53.22 13.22
C GLN A 118 12.43 52.36 14.27
N ILE A 119 12.63 51.04 14.25
CA ILE A 119 12.08 50.12 15.28
C ILE A 119 12.66 50.39 16.68
N LEU A 120 13.84 51.00 16.76
CA LEU A 120 14.48 51.40 18.02
C LEU A 120 13.97 52.74 18.57
N GLY A 121 13.13 53.46 17.81
CA GLY A 121 12.58 54.75 18.20
C GLY A 121 11.65 54.65 19.42
N PRO A 122 11.54 55.73 20.22
CA PRO A 122 10.78 55.72 21.46
C PRO A 122 9.29 55.40 21.25
N ILE A 123 8.69 55.89 20.16
CA ILE A 123 7.28 55.66 19.80
C ILE A 123 7.02 54.19 19.50
N VAL A 124 7.93 53.51 18.78
CA VAL A 124 7.75 52.08 18.43
C VAL A 124 7.87 51.21 19.67
N LYS A 125 8.80 51.53 20.58
CA LYS A 125 8.94 50.79 21.85
C LYS A 125 7.72 50.91 22.76
N GLU A 126 7.00 52.03 22.69
CA GLU A 126 5.79 52.27 23.50
C GLU A 126 4.54 51.63 22.88
N GLU A 127 4.34 51.75 21.56
CA GLU A 127 3.12 51.28 20.87
C GLU A 127 3.20 49.82 20.37
N ILE A 128 4.41 49.29 20.12
CA ILE A 128 4.63 47.97 19.52
C ILE A 128 5.62 47.15 20.36
N PRO A 129 5.21 46.67 21.56
CA PRO A 129 6.03 45.78 22.37
C PRO A 129 6.23 44.45 21.65
N GLY A 130 7.48 43.96 21.59
CA GLY A 130 7.84 42.71 20.89
C GLY A 130 8.72 42.88 19.66
N CYS A 131 9.13 44.11 19.31
CA CYS A 131 10.13 44.33 18.27
C CYS A 131 11.54 44.01 18.77
N ASP A 132 12.19 43.03 18.14
CA ASP A 132 13.56 42.63 18.46
C ASP A 132 14.57 43.43 17.63
N PRO A 133 15.59 44.05 18.23
CA PRO A 133 16.59 44.79 17.47
C PRO A 133 17.49 43.85 16.67
N PHE A 134 17.66 44.16 15.38
CA PHE A 134 18.53 43.43 14.48
C PHE A 134 19.36 44.38 13.62
N THR A 135 20.44 43.83 13.06
CA THR A 135 21.40 44.54 12.21
C THR A 135 21.37 44.00 10.78
N VAL A 136 22.04 44.69 9.85
CA VAL A 136 22.20 44.20 8.47
C VAL A 136 22.93 42.85 8.45
N THR A 137 23.94 42.69 9.32
CA THR A 137 24.71 41.45 9.43
C THR A 137 23.84 40.29 9.88
N ASP A 138 22.86 40.51 10.76
CA ASP A 138 21.94 39.46 11.21
C ASP A 138 21.06 38.90 10.06
N LEU A 139 20.75 39.70 9.05
CA LEU A 139 19.96 39.28 7.88
C LEU A 139 20.82 38.76 6.72
N TRP A 140 22.07 39.19 6.62
CA TRP A 140 22.96 38.84 5.50
C TRP A 140 23.85 37.64 5.83
N ASP A 141 24.12 37.41 7.11
CA ASP A 141 24.82 36.23 7.58
C ASP A 141 23.83 35.05 7.73
N ARG A 142 23.92 34.07 6.83
CA ARG A 142 23.10 32.85 6.86
C ARG A 142 23.65 31.75 7.76
N SER A 143 24.73 32.01 8.51
CA SER A 143 25.31 31.04 9.44
C SER A 143 24.44 30.77 10.68
N SER A 144 23.45 31.63 10.95
CA SER A 144 22.56 31.49 12.12
C SER A 144 21.13 31.94 11.81
N THR A 145 20.13 31.15 12.21
CA THR A 145 18.69 31.47 12.05
C THR A 145 18.18 32.53 13.04
N ASN A 146 18.98 32.89 14.05
CA ASN A 146 18.62 33.88 15.07
C ASN A 146 18.30 35.26 14.48
N GLY A 147 19.03 35.69 13.45
CA GLY A 147 18.79 36.98 12.82
C GLY A 147 17.44 37.04 12.12
N LEU A 148 17.08 35.98 11.39
CA LEU A 148 15.77 35.84 10.75
C LEU A 148 14.64 35.81 11.79
N LEU A 149 14.81 35.08 12.89
CA LEU A 149 13.81 34.99 13.96
C LEU A 149 13.47 36.36 14.57
N LYS A 150 14.48 37.21 14.82
CA LYS A 150 14.26 38.59 15.32
C LYS A 150 13.44 39.42 14.33
N VAL A 151 13.69 39.25 13.04
CA VAL A 151 12.97 39.96 11.98
C VAL A 151 11.53 39.45 11.89
N ILE A 152 11.31 38.14 11.96
CA ILE A 152 9.98 37.53 12.01
C ILE A 152 9.19 38.06 13.20
N ASN A 153 9.75 38.03 14.41
CA ASN A 153 9.12 38.55 15.62
C ASN A 153 8.71 40.03 15.45
N THR A 154 9.62 40.84 14.90
CA THR A 154 9.39 42.28 14.68
C THR A 154 8.30 42.54 13.65
N VAL A 155 8.31 41.80 12.54
CA VAL A 155 7.31 41.94 11.48
C VAL A 155 5.94 41.45 11.94
N GLU A 156 5.87 40.33 12.67
CA GLU A 156 4.63 39.84 13.29
C GLU A 156 4.04 40.89 14.26
N ALA A 157 4.88 41.45 15.14
CA ALA A 157 4.45 42.48 16.10
C ALA A 157 3.91 43.75 15.41
N ILE A 158 4.50 44.14 14.26
CA ILE A 158 4.03 45.28 13.46
C ILE A 158 2.70 44.95 12.76
N ILE A 159 2.58 43.77 12.14
CA ILE A 159 1.38 43.34 11.42
C ILE A 159 0.18 43.22 12.36
N ASP A 160 0.39 42.74 13.59
CA ASP A 160 -0.69 42.61 14.59
C ASP A 160 -1.27 43.98 15.02
N ARG A 161 -0.61 45.09 14.66
CA ARG A 161 -1.11 46.46 14.87
C ARG A 161 -1.83 47.05 13.67
N PHE A 162 -1.92 46.33 12.55
CA PHE A 162 -2.63 46.81 11.38
C PHE A 162 -4.14 46.75 11.63
N PRO A 163 -4.88 47.86 11.38
CA PRO A 163 -6.34 47.81 11.32
C PRO A 163 -6.79 46.78 10.27
N HIS A 164 -7.90 46.08 10.52
CA HIS A 164 -8.42 45.03 9.63
C HIS A 164 -8.64 45.47 8.17
N CYS A 165 -8.77 46.78 7.90
CA CYS A 165 -8.92 47.36 6.56
C CYS A 165 -7.64 47.38 5.70
N PHE A 166 -6.46 47.07 6.26
CA PHE A 166 -5.20 46.93 5.50
C PHE A 166 -5.05 45.58 4.80
N PHE A 167 -5.81 44.59 5.24
CA PHE A 167 -5.90 43.29 4.60
C PHE A 167 -6.99 43.36 3.53
N GLU A 168 -6.73 42.86 2.33
CA GLU A 168 -7.78 42.77 1.31
C GLU A 168 -8.89 41.82 1.77
N GLU A 169 -10.11 42.34 1.88
CA GLU A 169 -11.31 41.49 1.92
C GLU A 169 -11.42 40.78 0.57
N THR A 170 -11.58 39.46 0.66
CA THR A 170 -11.62 38.52 -0.46
C THR A 170 -12.45 39.03 -1.65
N PRO A 171 -11.91 39.06 -2.89
CA PRO A 171 -12.77 38.69 -4.01
C PRO A 171 -13.24 37.27 -3.73
N SER A 172 -14.56 37.06 -3.79
CA SER A 172 -15.31 35.80 -3.63
C SER A 172 -14.45 34.56 -3.32
N SER A 173 -14.76 33.92 -2.20
CA SER A 173 -14.20 32.69 -1.61
C SER A 173 -13.96 31.50 -2.56
N SER A 174 -14.25 31.61 -3.85
CA SER A 174 -13.94 30.61 -4.89
C SER A 174 -12.54 30.76 -5.51
N ASP A 175 -11.95 31.97 -5.61
CA ASP A 175 -10.76 32.14 -6.49
C ASP A 175 -9.41 32.13 -5.75
N MET A 176 -9.30 32.64 -4.53
CA MET A 176 -8.03 32.61 -3.77
C MET A 176 -7.88 31.37 -2.87
N ILE A 177 -9.00 30.79 -2.45
CA ILE A 177 -9.02 29.52 -1.71
C ILE A 177 -8.47 28.40 -2.60
N VAL A 178 -8.74 28.44 -3.91
CA VAL A 178 -8.21 27.46 -4.89
C VAL A 178 -6.69 27.55 -5.09
N SER A 179 -6.04 28.70 -4.84
CA SER A 179 -4.59 28.86 -5.08
C SER A 179 -3.69 28.61 -3.85
N LEU A 180 -4.23 28.68 -2.63
CA LEU A 180 -3.48 28.45 -1.38
C LEU A 180 -3.96 27.24 -0.57
N GLN A 181 -5.19 26.75 -0.76
CA GLN A 181 -5.59 25.42 -0.25
C GLN A 181 -5.15 24.28 -1.18
N SER A 182 -4.75 24.56 -2.42
CA SER A 182 -4.19 23.55 -3.33
C SER A 182 -2.75 23.14 -2.99
N SER A 183 -2.10 23.79 -2.02
CA SER A 183 -0.74 23.47 -1.60
C SER A 183 -0.61 22.56 -0.39
N ILE A 184 -1.67 22.43 0.42
CA ILE A 184 -1.66 21.56 1.60
C ILE A 184 -2.80 20.56 1.42
N PRO A 185 -2.51 19.25 1.38
CA PRO A 185 -3.53 18.24 1.22
C PRO A 185 -4.48 18.26 2.41
N ALA A 186 -5.74 17.91 2.18
CA ALA A 186 -6.71 17.74 3.27
C ALA A 186 -6.19 16.74 4.31
N GLU A 187 -6.59 16.90 5.57
CA GLU A 187 -6.15 16.03 6.68
C GLU A 187 -6.38 14.54 6.39
N ASN A 188 -7.50 14.19 5.76
CA ASN A 188 -7.79 12.82 5.33
C ASN A 188 -6.73 12.26 4.35
N ILE A 189 -6.24 13.08 3.43
CA ILE A 189 -5.19 12.69 2.48
C ILE A 189 -3.87 12.45 3.22
N ILE A 190 -3.53 13.34 4.15
CA ILE A 190 -2.34 13.20 5.00
C ILE A 190 -2.41 11.89 5.80
N ASN A 191 -3.57 11.58 6.37
CA ASN A 191 -3.78 10.35 7.14
C ASN A 191 -3.61 9.10 6.27
N ILE A 192 -4.18 9.07 5.06
CA ILE A 192 -4.02 7.93 4.13
C ILE A 192 -2.56 7.75 3.70
N ILE A 193 -1.85 8.84 3.41
CA ILE A 193 -0.42 8.81 3.04
C ILE A 193 0.43 8.35 4.21
N SER A 194 0.16 8.87 5.41
CA SER A 194 0.83 8.48 6.64
C SER A 194 0.61 6.99 6.91
N GLU A 195 -0.63 6.50 6.78
CA GLU A 195 -0.95 5.08 6.90
C GLU A 195 -0.17 4.26 5.88
N LEU A 196 -0.14 4.65 4.61
CA LEU A 196 0.62 3.97 3.55
C LEU A 196 2.09 3.81 3.96
N ILE A 197 2.77 4.89 4.36
CA ILE A 197 4.20 4.90 4.68
C ILE A 197 4.48 4.14 5.99
N VAL A 198 3.71 4.39 7.05
CA VAL A 198 3.91 3.76 8.37
C VAL A 198 3.72 2.25 8.25
N THR A 199 2.66 1.82 7.55
CA THR A 199 2.42 0.39 7.32
C THR A 199 3.44 -0.22 6.38
N GLU A 200 3.99 0.54 5.43
CA GLU A 200 5.09 0.08 4.57
C GLU A 200 6.39 -0.14 5.34
N ARG A 201 6.78 0.80 6.21
CA ARG A 201 7.94 0.67 7.10
C ARG A 201 7.84 -0.57 7.96
N LYS A 202 6.67 -0.79 8.57
CA LYS A 202 6.40 -1.98 9.38
C LYS A 202 6.55 -3.25 8.53
N TYR A 203 5.98 -3.27 7.33
CA TYR A 203 6.07 -4.41 6.44
C TYR A 203 7.51 -4.74 6.00
N VAL A 204 8.29 -3.74 5.59
CA VAL A 204 9.72 -3.93 5.23
C VAL A 204 10.51 -4.44 6.43
N HIS A 205 10.28 -3.87 7.62
CA HIS A 205 10.91 -4.36 8.85
C HIS A 205 10.54 -5.82 9.15
N ASP A 206 9.28 -6.21 8.99
CA ASP A 206 8.82 -7.58 9.18
C ASP A 206 9.47 -8.55 8.16
N LEU A 207 9.63 -8.12 6.91
CA LEU A 207 10.33 -8.90 5.87
C LEU A 207 11.82 -9.09 6.20
N GLN A 208 12.49 -8.02 6.63
CA GLN A 208 13.90 -8.08 7.05
C GLN A 208 14.07 -8.99 8.27
N SER A 209 13.16 -8.91 9.24
CA SER A 209 13.15 -9.79 10.42
C SER A 209 12.95 -11.25 10.01
N THR A 210 12.06 -11.51 9.04
CA THR A 210 11.85 -12.83 8.47
C THR A 210 13.11 -13.35 7.78
N LEU A 211 13.79 -12.51 7.00
CA LEU A 211 15.04 -12.88 6.33
C LEU A 211 16.15 -13.25 7.33
N ILE A 212 16.31 -12.46 8.40
CA ILE A 212 17.29 -12.75 9.46
C ILE A 212 17.00 -14.11 10.11
N VAL A 213 15.74 -14.37 10.47
CA VAL A 213 15.35 -15.63 11.12
C VAL A 213 15.51 -16.82 10.17
N THR A 214 15.08 -16.70 8.92
CA THR A 214 15.22 -17.77 7.93
C THR A 214 16.70 -18.06 7.62
N THR A 215 17.56 -17.04 7.58
CA THR A 215 19.01 -17.22 7.46
C THR A 215 19.57 -17.99 8.66
N ALA A 216 19.19 -17.60 9.88
CA ALA A 216 19.64 -18.29 11.10
C ALA A 216 19.14 -19.74 11.17
N LEU A 217 17.90 -20.01 10.74
CA LEU A 217 17.34 -21.36 10.63
C LEU A 217 18.11 -22.22 9.62
N SER A 218 18.56 -21.62 8.51
CA SER A 218 19.41 -22.28 7.52
C SER A 218 20.78 -22.62 8.09
N GLU A 219 21.46 -21.66 8.71
CA GLU A 219 22.82 -21.81 9.26
C GLU A 219 22.85 -22.86 10.39
N ALA A 220 21.77 -22.94 11.17
CA ALA A 220 21.61 -23.93 12.22
C ALA A 220 21.17 -25.32 11.71
N ASN A 221 21.01 -25.51 10.40
CA ASN A 221 20.48 -26.73 9.77
C ASN A 221 19.11 -27.19 10.34
N VAL A 222 18.29 -26.23 10.79
CA VAL A 222 16.91 -26.51 11.24
C VAL A 222 15.97 -26.60 10.04
N MET A 223 16.25 -25.83 8.99
CA MET A 223 15.55 -25.85 7.71
C MET A 223 16.56 -25.94 6.57
N ASP A 224 16.31 -26.82 5.61
CA ASP A 224 17.11 -26.93 4.40
C ASP A 224 16.72 -25.88 3.36
N GLN A 225 17.56 -25.73 2.33
CA GLN A 225 17.33 -24.73 1.27
C GLN A 225 16.04 -24.99 0.48
N ASP A 226 15.63 -26.26 0.33
CA ASP A 226 14.38 -26.61 -0.34
C ASP A 226 13.16 -26.20 0.51
N GLY A 227 13.21 -26.39 1.83
CA GLY A 227 12.21 -25.87 2.76
C GLY A 227 12.13 -24.34 2.75
N ILE A 228 13.29 -23.68 2.76
CA ILE A 228 13.36 -22.21 2.72
C ILE A 228 12.78 -21.67 1.41
N SER A 229 13.16 -22.22 0.27
CA SER A 229 12.67 -21.77 -1.04
C SER A 229 11.19 -22.09 -1.25
N LEU A 230 10.67 -23.16 -0.63
CA LEU A 230 9.24 -23.46 -0.61
C LEU A 230 8.47 -22.40 0.21
N LEU A 231 8.93 -22.07 1.41
CA LEU A 231 8.23 -21.12 2.29
C LEU A 231 8.40 -19.66 1.83
N PHE A 232 9.63 -19.28 1.52
CA PHE A 232 10.03 -17.90 1.28
C PHE A 232 10.81 -17.79 -0.04
N PRO A 233 10.15 -18.01 -1.19
CA PRO A 233 10.81 -18.02 -2.49
C PRO A 233 11.41 -16.64 -2.82
N GLU A 234 12.72 -16.61 -3.08
CA GLU A 234 13.45 -15.39 -3.44
C GLU A 234 13.28 -14.23 -2.42
N LEU A 235 13.17 -14.55 -1.12
CA LEU A 235 12.94 -13.56 -0.06
C LEU A 235 13.92 -12.37 -0.08
N GLU A 236 15.19 -12.61 -0.39
CA GLU A 236 16.19 -11.54 -0.52
C GLU A 236 15.83 -10.53 -1.62
N LYS A 237 15.37 -11.01 -2.78
CA LYS A 237 14.94 -10.15 -3.89
C LYS A 237 13.69 -9.36 -3.50
N LEU A 238 12.75 -10.00 -2.80
CA LEU A 238 11.56 -9.34 -2.28
C LEU A 238 11.93 -8.24 -1.27
N VAL A 239 12.82 -8.51 -0.32
CA VAL A 239 13.28 -7.52 0.67
C VAL A 239 13.98 -6.34 -0.02
N ASP A 240 14.87 -6.61 -0.98
CA ASP A 240 15.58 -5.57 -1.74
C ASP A 240 14.60 -4.69 -2.54
N PHE A 241 13.69 -5.32 -3.29
CA PHE A 241 12.64 -4.62 -4.03
C PHE A 241 11.80 -3.75 -3.09
N GLN A 242 11.32 -4.30 -1.98
CA GLN A 242 10.44 -3.58 -1.08
C GLN A 242 11.15 -2.44 -0.34
N SER A 243 12.43 -2.61 -0.01
CA SER A 243 13.25 -1.55 0.59
C SER A 243 13.42 -0.37 -0.37
N LYS A 244 13.65 -0.65 -1.66
CA LYS A 244 13.73 0.37 -2.72
C LYS A 244 12.37 1.04 -2.94
N PHE A 245 11.30 0.26 -2.95
CA PHE A 245 9.93 0.76 -3.08
C PHE A 245 9.57 1.71 -1.93
N LEU A 246 9.86 1.34 -0.68
CA LEU A 246 9.68 2.20 0.50
C LEU A 246 10.49 3.49 0.40
N THR A 247 11.77 3.40 0.01
CA THR A 247 12.64 4.58 -0.16
C THR A 247 12.04 5.59 -1.16
N GLY A 248 11.44 5.09 -2.24
CA GLY A 248 10.72 5.94 -3.19
C GLY A 248 9.47 6.60 -2.59
N LEU A 249 8.65 5.85 -1.83
CA LEU A 249 7.49 6.41 -1.13
C LEU A 249 7.87 7.52 -0.13
N GLU A 250 8.93 7.31 0.66
CA GLU A 250 9.44 8.32 1.59
C GLU A 250 10.04 9.53 0.88
N SER A 251 10.65 9.33 -0.29
CA SER A 251 11.18 10.42 -1.09
C SER A 251 10.04 11.29 -1.63
N ILE A 252 8.96 10.67 -2.11
CA ILE A 252 7.75 11.37 -2.55
C ILE A 252 7.11 12.13 -1.39
N SER A 253 7.01 11.53 -0.19
CA SER A 253 6.37 12.18 0.95
C SER A 253 7.05 13.48 1.42
N ARG A 254 8.34 13.66 1.08
CA ARG A 254 9.12 14.86 1.41
C ARG A 254 8.95 15.99 0.39
N LEU A 255 8.35 15.70 -0.78
CA LEU A 255 8.08 16.71 -1.80
C LEU A 255 6.84 17.55 -1.44
N PRO A 256 6.74 18.79 -1.95
CA PRO A 256 5.50 19.56 -1.89
C PRO A 256 4.34 18.78 -2.51
N TRP A 257 3.13 18.91 -1.96
CA TRP A 257 1.94 18.15 -2.39
C TRP A 257 1.70 18.14 -3.90
N GLN A 258 1.95 19.28 -4.55
CA GLN A 258 1.77 19.46 -5.99
C GLN A 258 2.76 18.66 -6.83
N GLU A 259 3.88 18.25 -6.26
CA GLU A 259 4.91 17.43 -6.90
C GLU A 259 4.85 15.96 -6.46
N GLN A 260 4.03 15.63 -5.46
CA GLN A 260 3.88 14.26 -5.00
C GLN A 260 3.15 13.44 -6.06
N ARG A 261 3.84 12.50 -6.71
CA ARG A 261 3.29 11.66 -7.78
C ARG A 261 3.10 10.22 -7.31
N TRP A 262 2.16 10.02 -6.40
CA TRP A 262 1.91 8.72 -5.76
C TRP A 262 1.61 7.61 -6.78
N GLY A 263 0.72 7.87 -7.74
CA GLY A 263 0.37 6.88 -8.76
C GLY A 263 1.54 6.44 -9.65
N ARG A 264 2.43 7.39 -9.99
CA ARG A 264 3.62 7.12 -10.80
C ARG A 264 4.53 6.08 -10.18
N HIS A 265 4.75 6.19 -8.88
CA HIS A 265 5.57 5.24 -8.15
C HIS A 265 5.04 3.81 -8.24
N PHE A 266 3.71 3.61 -8.26
CA PHE A 266 3.12 2.29 -8.38
C PHE A 266 3.26 1.68 -9.78
N PHE A 267 2.94 2.42 -10.84
CA PHE A 267 3.02 1.86 -12.19
C PHE A 267 4.46 1.71 -12.68
N GLU A 268 5.40 2.56 -12.26
CA GLU A 268 6.83 2.41 -12.62
C GLU A 268 7.47 1.19 -11.96
N ASN A 269 6.92 0.74 -10.82
CA ASN A 269 7.40 -0.44 -10.10
C ASN A 269 6.53 -1.69 -10.34
N GLU A 270 5.58 -1.65 -11.29
CA GLU A 270 4.63 -2.74 -11.55
C GLU A 270 5.35 -4.08 -11.79
N ASP A 271 6.41 -4.07 -12.61
CA ASP A 271 7.20 -5.26 -12.94
C ASP A 271 7.97 -5.81 -11.72
N GLY A 272 8.38 -4.95 -10.80
CA GLY A 272 9.09 -5.37 -9.59
C GLY A 272 8.23 -6.22 -8.66
N PHE A 273 6.91 -6.01 -8.66
CA PHE A 273 5.98 -6.85 -7.90
C PHE A 273 5.85 -8.29 -8.43
N ALA A 274 6.45 -8.63 -9.59
CA ALA A 274 6.47 -10.00 -10.09
C ALA A 274 7.12 -10.99 -9.10
N THR A 275 8.01 -10.52 -8.21
CA THR A 275 8.63 -11.36 -7.16
C THR A 275 7.61 -11.98 -6.19
N TYR A 276 6.39 -11.42 -6.08
CA TYR A 276 5.32 -11.95 -5.25
C TYR A 276 4.63 -13.17 -5.86
N MET A 277 4.77 -13.41 -7.17
CA MET A 277 4.05 -14.49 -7.85
C MET A 277 4.51 -15.87 -7.38
N ALA A 278 5.81 -16.04 -7.12
CA ALA A 278 6.34 -17.28 -6.56
C ALA A 278 5.80 -17.54 -5.14
N TYR A 279 5.66 -16.49 -4.32
CA TYR A 279 5.03 -16.56 -3.00
C TYR A 279 3.59 -17.05 -3.09
N GLY A 280 2.79 -16.43 -3.96
CA GLY A 280 1.40 -16.84 -4.17
C GLY A 280 1.30 -18.29 -4.63
N PHE A 281 2.12 -18.68 -5.60
CA PHE A 281 2.14 -20.04 -6.14
C PHE A 281 2.51 -21.10 -5.08
N ASN A 282 3.50 -20.83 -4.24
CA ASN A 282 3.92 -21.79 -3.21
C ASN A 282 3.01 -21.80 -1.98
N TYR A 283 2.18 -20.77 -1.77
CA TYR A 283 1.45 -20.53 -0.52
C TYR A 283 0.70 -21.75 0.02
N THR A 284 -0.14 -22.41 -0.79
CA THR A 284 -0.92 -23.57 -0.36
C THR A 284 -0.01 -24.69 0.15
N LYS A 285 1.06 -25.00 -0.60
CA LYS A 285 2.02 -26.05 -0.25
C LYS A 285 2.88 -25.66 0.95
N ALA A 286 3.24 -24.38 1.08
CA ALA A 286 3.95 -23.87 2.25
C ALA A 286 3.08 -24.02 3.52
N CYS A 287 1.79 -23.66 3.45
CA CYS A 287 0.88 -23.79 4.59
C CYS A 287 0.72 -25.24 5.08
N THR A 288 0.84 -26.25 4.22
CA THR A 288 0.71 -27.66 4.66
C THR A 288 1.92 -28.17 5.42
N VAL A 289 3.12 -27.63 5.14
CA VAL A 289 4.37 -28.07 5.79
C VAL A 289 4.73 -27.25 7.03
N VAL A 290 4.20 -26.03 7.16
CA VAL A 290 4.49 -25.12 8.28
C VAL A 290 4.29 -25.74 9.65
N PRO A 291 3.19 -26.46 9.97
CA PRO A 291 3.01 -27.05 11.29
C PRO A 291 4.14 -28.03 11.66
N THR A 292 4.57 -28.84 10.69
CA THR A 292 5.68 -29.79 10.88
C THR A 292 7.02 -29.08 11.07
N ILE A 293 7.23 -27.96 10.39
CA ILE A 293 8.44 -27.14 10.57
C ILE A 293 8.42 -26.48 11.95
N GLU A 294 7.30 -25.88 12.35
CA GLU A 294 7.14 -25.18 13.64
C GLU A 294 7.36 -26.10 14.84
N GLU A 295 6.98 -27.38 14.74
CA GLU A 295 7.28 -28.41 15.74
C GLU A 295 8.78 -28.69 15.91
N ASN A 296 9.59 -28.42 14.88
CA ASN A 296 11.02 -28.75 14.82
C ASN A 296 11.95 -27.53 15.00
N LEU A 297 11.41 -26.34 15.31
CA LEU A 297 12.20 -25.10 15.41
C LEU A 297 13.20 -25.06 16.58
N GLY A 298 13.04 -25.93 17.58
CA GLY A 298 13.93 -26.02 18.73
C GLY A 298 14.10 -24.66 19.45
N HIS A 299 15.34 -24.18 19.53
CA HIS A 299 15.67 -22.92 20.23
C HIS A 299 15.18 -21.65 19.51
N PHE A 300 14.80 -21.74 18.23
CA PHE A 300 14.23 -20.61 17.48
C PHE A 300 12.73 -20.41 17.72
N GLN A 301 12.07 -21.33 18.43
CA GLN A 301 10.63 -21.31 18.61
C GLN A 301 10.13 -20.01 19.25
N LEU A 302 10.86 -19.45 20.22
CA LEU A 302 10.47 -18.19 20.86
C LEU A 302 10.59 -17.01 19.89
N ILE A 303 11.70 -16.92 19.15
CA ILE A 303 11.95 -15.85 18.17
C ILE A 303 10.88 -15.88 17.06
N VAL A 304 10.61 -17.06 16.50
CA VAL A 304 9.58 -17.23 15.47
C VAL A 304 8.20 -16.88 16.00
N LYS A 305 7.89 -17.25 17.25
CA LYS A 305 6.63 -16.90 17.91
C LYS A 305 6.48 -15.39 18.12
N ASP A 306 7.56 -14.69 18.49
CA ASP A 306 7.55 -13.23 18.66
C ASP A 306 7.29 -12.50 17.33
N LEU A 307 7.65 -13.11 16.19
CA LEU A 307 7.29 -12.63 14.85
C LEU A 307 5.86 -13.00 14.40
N GLY A 308 5.11 -13.70 15.25
CA GLY A 308 3.75 -14.17 15.00
C GLY A 308 3.65 -15.57 14.40
N GLY A 309 4.75 -16.33 14.33
CA GLY A 309 4.80 -17.67 13.73
C GLY A 309 5.09 -17.65 12.23
N LEU A 310 5.52 -18.79 11.68
CA LEU A 310 5.81 -18.94 10.25
C LEU A 310 4.55 -18.73 9.41
N SER A 311 3.39 -19.16 9.93
CA SER A 311 2.08 -18.96 9.29
C SER A 311 1.80 -17.47 9.03
N MET A 312 2.11 -16.60 10.01
CA MET A 312 1.93 -15.15 9.83
C MET A 312 2.95 -14.56 8.87
N GLN A 313 4.20 -15.01 8.91
CA GLN A 313 5.24 -14.55 8.00
C GLN A 313 4.90 -14.88 6.53
N LEU A 314 4.29 -16.04 6.27
CA LEU A 314 3.85 -16.45 4.94
C LEU A 314 2.71 -15.60 4.37
N VAL A 315 1.75 -15.19 5.21
CA VAL A 315 0.58 -14.43 4.73
C VAL A 315 0.89 -12.95 4.51
N ARG A 316 1.88 -12.38 5.22
CA ARG A 316 2.19 -10.93 5.18
C ARG A 316 2.42 -10.40 3.76
N PRO A 317 3.25 -11.03 2.90
CA PRO A 317 3.45 -10.54 1.52
C PRO A 317 2.18 -10.51 0.68
N ILE A 318 1.39 -11.58 0.74
CA ILE A 318 0.12 -11.69 0.02
C ILE A 318 -0.86 -10.62 0.52
N SER A 319 -0.99 -10.49 1.84
CA SER A 319 -1.86 -9.50 2.47
C SER A 319 -1.46 -8.07 2.10
N ARG A 320 -0.16 -7.76 2.10
CA ARG A 320 0.31 -6.41 1.77
C ARG A 320 -0.02 -6.03 0.34
N LEU A 321 0.21 -6.93 -0.62
CA LEU A 321 -0.04 -6.66 -2.04
C LEU A 321 -1.51 -6.31 -2.30
N CYS A 322 -2.43 -6.99 -1.61
CA CYS A 322 -3.87 -6.73 -1.68
C CYS A 322 -4.30 -5.41 -1.01
N LYS A 323 -3.47 -4.81 -0.15
CA LYS A 323 -3.78 -3.52 0.52
C LYS A 323 -3.50 -2.31 -0.38
N TYR A 324 -2.56 -2.40 -1.33
CA TYR A 324 -2.21 -1.25 -2.18
C TYR A 324 -3.39 -0.69 -3.00
N PRO A 325 -4.19 -1.51 -3.70
CA PRO A 325 -5.36 -1.00 -4.42
C PRO A 325 -6.34 -0.28 -3.51
N LEU A 326 -6.52 -0.77 -2.27
CA LEU A 326 -7.46 -0.20 -1.30
C LEU A 326 -7.01 1.18 -0.81
N LEU A 327 -5.71 1.31 -0.48
CA LEU A 327 -5.12 2.59 -0.04
C LEU A 327 -5.18 3.63 -1.16
N LEU A 328 -4.88 3.22 -2.39
CA LEU A 328 -4.96 4.10 -3.57
C LEU A 328 -6.39 4.49 -3.90
N ASP A 329 -7.35 3.56 -3.84
CA ASP A 329 -8.78 3.86 -4.01
C ASP A 329 -9.29 4.83 -2.92
N CYS A 330 -8.83 4.69 -1.67
CA CYS A 330 -9.10 5.65 -0.60
C CYS A 330 -8.54 7.04 -0.94
N LEU A 331 -7.30 7.11 -1.42
CA LEU A 331 -6.67 8.37 -1.83
C LEU A 331 -7.40 9.02 -3.02
N ILE A 332 -7.80 8.22 -4.03
CA ILE A 332 -8.59 8.67 -5.18
C ILE A 332 -9.92 9.26 -4.74
N LYS A 333 -10.60 8.65 -3.76
CA LYS A 333 -11.89 9.16 -3.24
C LYS A 333 -11.76 10.52 -2.54
N GLN A 334 -10.58 10.83 -2.00
CA GLN A 334 -10.31 12.13 -1.35
C GLN A 334 -9.76 13.18 -2.33
N CYS A 335 -9.39 12.78 -3.54
CA CYS A 335 -8.81 13.67 -4.56
C CYS A 335 -9.78 13.89 -5.73
N SER A 336 -9.49 14.91 -6.54
CA SER A 336 -10.16 15.16 -7.81
C SER A 336 -9.18 15.82 -8.80
N PRO A 337 -9.49 15.86 -10.10
CA PRO A 337 -8.67 16.57 -11.08
C PRO A 337 -8.44 18.06 -10.77
N SER A 338 -9.35 18.70 -10.02
CA SER A 338 -9.20 20.10 -9.61
C SER A 338 -8.32 20.29 -8.37
N THR A 339 -8.24 19.27 -7.50
CA THR A 339 -7.56 19.34 -6.20
C THR A 339 -6.17 18.68 -6.23
N TYR A 340 -5.92 17.79 -7.19
CA TYR A 340 -4.65 17.08 -7.32
C TYR A 340 -4.22 16.99 -8.79
N ALA A 341 -3.12 17.66 -9.12
CA ALA A 341 -2.63 17.80 -10.50
C ALA A 341 -2.30 16.44 -11.16
N HIS A 342 -1.94 15.44 -10.37
CA HIS A 342 -1.55 14.10 -10.83
C HIS A 342 -2.67 13.06 -10.67
N TYR A 343 -3.94 13.49 -10.64
CA TYR A 343 -5.08 12.60 -10.43
C TYR A 343 -5.17 11.46 -11.45
N SER A 344 -4.92 11.73 -12.74
CA SER A 344 -4.92 10.69 -13.78
C SER A 344 -3.85 9.63 -13.52
N GLU A 345 -2.64 10.06 -13.15
CA GLU A 345 -1.55 9.15 -12.80
C GLU A 345 -1.87 8.30 -11.57
N LEU A 346 -2.57 8.87 -10.59
CA LEU A 346 -3.07 8.15 -9.43
C LEU A 346 -4.05 7.05 -9.81
N GLN A 347 -4.96 7.30 -10.76
CA GLN A 347 -5.85 6.27 -11.31
C GLN A 347 -5.04 5.17 -12.01
N PHE A 348 -4.08 5.53 -12.87
CA PHE A 348 -3.20 4.55 -13.52
C PHE A 348 -2.40 3.70 -12.53
N GLY A 349 -1.89 4.32 -11.46
CA GLY A 349 -1.20 3.60 -10.38
C GLY A 349 -2.11 2.65 -9.60
N ALA A 350 -3.36 3.05 -9.34
CA ALA A 350 -4.35 2.17 -8.72
C ALA A 350 -4.69 0.97 -9.61
N ASP A 351 -4.82 1.20 -10.92
CA ASP A 351 -5.06 0.13 -11.89
C ASP A 351 -3.85 -0.82 -12.00
N ALA A 352 -2.62 -0.29 -11.93
CA ALA A 352 -1.40 -1.10 -11.85
C ALA A 352 -1.40 -2.00 -10.59
N ALA A 353 -1.72 -1.42 -9.43
CA ALA A 353 -1.82 -2.19 -8.19
C ALA A 353 -2.92 -3.28 -8.28
N LYS A 354 -4.06 -3.00 -8.94
CA LYS A 354 -5.13 -3.98 -9.18
C LYS A 354 -4.65 -5.12 -10.07
N ARG A 355 -4.00 -4.82 -11.20
CA ARG A 355 -3.41 -5.84 -12.08
C ARG A 355 -2.41 -6.73 -11.35
N VAL A 356 -1.58 -6.15 -10.50
CA VAL A 356 -0.62 -6.89 -9.68
C VAL A 356 -1.32 -7.82 -8.68
N ALA A 357 -2.38 -7.34 -8.01
CA ALA A 357 -3.20 -8.17 -7.12
C ALA A 357 -3.91 -9.31 -7.87
N ASP A 358 -4.41 -9.05 -9.08
CA ASP A 358 -5.03 -10.05 -9.95
C ASP A 358 -4.01 -11.12 -10.37
N LYS A 359 -2.80 -10.70 -10.80
CA LYS A 359 -1.69 -11.62 -11.12
C LYS A 359 -1.33 -12.51 -9.93
N LEU A 360 -1.32 -11.96 -8.70
CA LEU A 360 -1.07 -12.72 -7.48
C LEU A 360 -2.17 -13.74 -7.21
N ASN A 361 -3.43 -13.34 -7.31
CA ASN A 361 -4.57 -14.24 -7.14
C ASN A 361 -4.51 -15.40 -8.15
N ASP A 362 -4.19 -15.10 -9.41
CA ASP A 362 -3.97 -16.13 -10.42
C ASP A 362 -2.79 -17.04 -10.10
N ALA A 363 -1.68 -16.52 -9.57
CA ALA A 363 -0.56 -17.34 -9.12
C ALA A 363 -0.96 -18.28 -7.98
N GLN A 364 -1.72 -17.79 -6.99
CA GLN A 364 -2.26 -18.61 -5.89
C GLN A 364 -3.20 -19.70 -6.41
N ARG A 365 -4.09 -19.35 -7.33
CA ARG A 365 -4.99 -20.32 -7.97
C ARG A 365 -4.21 -21.42 -8.68
N ARG A 366 -3.21 -21.05 -9.49
CA ARG A 366 -2.34 -22.03 -10.17
C ARG A 366 -1.59 -22.91 -9.17
N GLY A 367 -1.05 -22.33 -8.10
CA GLY A 367 -0.35 -23.07 -7.04
C GLY A 367 -1.26 -24.07 -6.31
N ASN A 368 -2.48 -23.65 -6.00
CA ASN A 368 -3.49 -24.53 -5.43
C ASN A 368 -3.85 -25.68 -6.38
N ASN A 369 -4.04 -25.37 -7.66
CA ASN A 369 -4.31 -26.36 -8.69
C ASN A 369 -3.16 -27.38 -8.84
N GLU A 370 -1.91 -26.93 -8.77
CA GLU A 370 -0.75 -27.84 -8.78
C GLU A 370 -0.73 -28.75 -7.55
N HIS A 371 -1.01 -28.20 -6.36
CA HIS A 371 -1.11 -28.97 -5.13
C HIS A 371 -2.23 -30.04 -5.19
N ILE A 372 -3.36 -29.71 -5.83
CA ILE A 372 -4.43 -30.68 -6.10
C ILE A 372 -3.95 -31.79 -7.04
N VAL A 373 -3.27 -31.43 -8.13
CA VAL A 373 -2.75 -32.40 -9.10
C VAL A 373 -1.71 -33.34 -8.46
N ASP A 374 -0.85 -32.84 -7.58
CA ASP A 374 0.06 -33.66 -6.75
C ASP A 374 -0.72 -34.65 -5.87
N GLY A 375 -1.82 -34.19 -5.27
CA GLY A 375 -2.75 -35.04 -4.52
C GLY A 375 -3.42 -36.11 -5.38
N LEU A 376 -3.87 -35.77 -6.58
CA LEU A 376 -4.46 -36.72 -7.53
C LEU A 376 -3.42 -37.77 -7.97
N ARG A 377 -2.19 -37.34 -8.29
CA ARG A 377 -1.08 -38.22 -8.66
C ARG A 377 -0.80 -39.26 -7.57
N SER A 378 -0.89 -38.85 -6.31
CA SER A 378 -0.62 -39.71 -5.16
C SER A 378 -1.79 -40.65 -4.82
N ARG A 379 -3.03 -40.23 -5.09
CA ARG A 379 -4.25 -40.94 -4.65
C ARG A 379 -4.88 -41.83 -5.73
N VAL A 380 -4.67 -41.55 -7.01
CA VAL A 380 -5.24 -42.33 -8.12
C VAL A 380 -4.28 -43.46 -8.49
N GLN A 381 -4.69 -44.71 -8.25
CA GLN A 381 -3.85 -45.89 -8.47
C GLN A 381 -3.77 -46.32 -9.94
N ASP A 382 -4.90 -46.26 -10.65
CA ASP A 382 -5.01 -46.70 -12.05
C ASP A 382 -5.55 -45.56 -12.94
N TRP A 383 -4.66 -45.02 -13.77
CA TRP A 383 -4.97 -44.00 -14.77
C TRP A 383 -5.51 -44.58 -16.08
N LYS A 384 -5.76 -45.90 -16.15
CA LYS A 384 -6.32 -46.59 -17.32
C LYS A 384 -5.52 -46.34 -18.60
N GLY A 385 -4.19 -46.28 -18.48
CA GLY A 385 -3.27 -46.03 -19.59
C GLY A 385 -3.12 -44.55 -19.99
N HIS A 386 -3.77 -43.61 -19.30
CA HIS A 386 -3.58 -42.19 -19.52
C HIS A 386 -2.48 -41.61 -18.61
N HIS A 387 -1.85 -40.52 -19.07
CA HIS A 387 -0.82 -39.82 -18.30
C HIS A 387 -1.31 -38.41 -17.95
N LEU A 388 -1.23 -38.05 -16.66
CA LEU A 388 -1.56 -36.70 -16.14
C LEU A 388 -0.89 -35.58 -16.95
N ASN A 389 0.34 -35.80 -17.40
CA ASN A 389 1.11 -34.82 -18.18
C ASN A 389 0.43 -34.43 -19.51
N ASN A 390 -0.47 -35.28 -20.03
CA ASN A 390 -1.17 -35.04 -21.28
C ASN A 390 -2.52 -34.32 -21.08
N PHE A 391 -2.92 -34.03 -19.85
CA PHE A 391 -4.22 -33.43 -19.55
C PHE A 391 -4.21 -31.90 -19.70
N GLY A 392 -3.02 -31.30 -19.70
CA GLY A 392 -2.83 -29.85 -19.61
C GLY A 392 -2.97 -29.36 -18.17
N LYS A 393 -3.08 -28.04 -17.97
CA LYS A 393 -3.23 -27.45 -16.64
C LYS A 393 -4.61 -27.73 -16.06
N LEU A 394 -4.69 -27.95 -14.75
CA LEU A 394 -5.98 -28.00 -14.04
C LEU A 394 -6.58 -26.60 -14.00
N LEU A 395 -7.85 -26.48 -14.38
CA LEU A 395 -8.57 -25.22 -14.48
C LEU A 395 -9.60 -25.06 -13.35
N LEU A 396 -10.42 -26.10 -13.12
CA LEU A 396 -11.43 -26.16 -12.06
C LEU A 396 -11.46 -27.55 -11.41
N GLU A 397 -11.83 -27.59 -10.14
CA GLU A 397 -12.01 -28.80 -9.33
C GLU A 397 -13.23 -28.61 -8.44
N ASP A 398 -14.09 -29.62 -8.34
CA ASP A 398 -15.18 -29.63 -7.35
C ASP A 398 -15.73 -31.07 -7.14
N VAL A 399 -16.58 -31.23 -6.14
CA VAL A 399 -17.31 -32.48 -5.88
C VAL A 399 -18.77 -32.33 -6.30
N PHE A 400 -19.17 -33.09 -7.32
CA PHE A 400 -20.53 -33.07 -7.87
C PHE A 400 -21.27 -34.36 -7.61
N MET A 401 -22.59 -34.23 -7.40
CA MET A 401 -23.52 -35.33 -7.63
C MET A 401 -23.79 -35.41 -9.14
N VAL A 402 -23.34 -36.47 -9.79
CA VAL A 402 -23.47 -36.66 -11.24
C VAL A 402 -24.59 -37.66 -11.52
N THR A 403 -25.53 -37.27 -12.37
CA THR A 403 -26.62 -38.15 -12.82
C THR A 403 -26.28 -38.73 -14.19
N LYS A 404 -26.26 -40.06 -14.31
CA LYS A 404 -26.15 -40.79 -15.58
C LYS A 404 -27.13 -41.96 -15.58
N SER A 405 -27.97 -42.07 -16.62
CA SER A 405 -28.98 -43.13 -16.77
C SER A 405 -29.82 -43.38 -15.50
N ASP A 406 -30.37 -42.30 -14.92
CA ASP A 406 -31.15 -42.28 -13.67
C ASP A 406 -30.42 -42.69 -12.39
N THR A 407 -29.12 -43.00 -12.46
CA THR A 407 -28.28 -43.24 -11.29
C THR A 407 -27.52 -41.97 -10.91
N VAL A 408 -27.41 -41.71 -9.59
CA VAL A 408 -26.72 -40.54 -9.05
C VAL A 408 -25.53 -41.02 -8.23
N TRP A 409 -24.34 -40.48 -8.53
CA TRP A 409 -23.09 -40.80 -7.84
C TRP A 409 -22.35 -39.52 -7.49
N GLU A 410 -21.66 -39.53 -6.36
CA GLU A 410 -20.72 -38.46 -6.00
C GLU A 410 -19.38 -38.70 -6.68
N TYR A 411 -18.91 -37.70 -7.42
CA TYR A 411 -17.59 -37.72 -8.03
C TYR A 411 -16.81 -36.47 -7.67
N HIS A 412 -15.53 -36.67 -7.45
CA HIS A 412 -14.54 -35.61 -7.51
C HIS A 412 -14.22 -35.34 -8.98
N VAL A 413 -14.64 -34.17 -9.47
CA VAL A 413 -14.55 -33.80 -10.89
C VAL A 413 -13.44 -32.78 -11.06
N CYS A 414 -12.49 -33.09 -11.95
CA CYS A 414 -11.36 -32.21 -12.25
C CYS A 414 -11.38 -31.86 -13.74
N LEU A 415 -11.43 -30.57 -14.04
CA LEU A 415 -11.48 -29.99 -15.38
C LEU A 415 -10.09 -29.49 -15.75
N PHE A 416 -9.45 -30.13 -16.72
CA PHE A 416 -8.16 -29.73 -17.28
C PHE A 416 -8.31 -29.09 -18.66
N GLU A 417 -7.26 -28.45 -19.17
CA GLU A 417 -7.25 -27.82 -20.50
C GLU A 417 -7.60 -28.77 -21.65
N HIS A 418 -7.37 -30.08 -21.51
CA HIS A 418 -7.60 -31.04 -22.60
C HIS A 418 -8.66 -32.11 -22.28
N ILE A 419 -8.99 -32.30 -21.00
CA ILE A 419 -9.84 -33.40 -20.55
C ILE A 419 -10.60 -33.03 -19.27
N ILE A 420 -11.77 -33.63 -19.06
CA ILE A 420 -12.44 -33.70 -17.76
C ILE A 420 -12.36 -35.12 -17.22
N ILE A 421 -11.97 -35.27 -15.95
CA ILE A 421 -11.91 -36.56 -15.26
C ILE A 421 -12.88 -36.60 -14.09
N LEU A 422 -13.45 -37.78 -13.85
CA LEU A 422 -14.36 -38.07 -12.75
C LEU A 422 -13.75 -39.18 -11.90
N CYS A 423 -13.34 -38.82 -10.70
CA CYS A 423 -12.73 -39.70 -9.72
C CYS A 423 -13.74 -40.03 -8.62
N GLN A 424 -13.84 -41.31 -8.25
CA GLN A 424 -14.65 -41.75 -7.13
C GLN A 424 -13.74 -42.14 -5.97
N PRO A 425 -14.01 -41.73 -4.72
CA PRO A 425 -13.33 -42.32 -3.58
C PRO A 425 -13.55 -43.83 -3.58
N GLU A 426 -12.46 -44.59 -3.45
CA GLU A 426 -12.56 -46.01 -3.22
C GLU A 426 -13.30 -46.18 -1.90
N ALA A 427 -14.49 -46.78 -1.94
CA ALA A 427 -15.25 -47.06 -0.73
C ALA A 427 -14.36 -47.96 0.14
N GLY A 428 -13.74 -47.38 1.16
CA GLY A 428 -12.98 -48.13 2.15
C GLY A 428 -13.84 -49.31 2.57
N HIS A 429 -13.25 -50.51 2.57
CA HIS A 429 -13.89 -51.74 3.03
C HIS A 429 -14.85 -51.41 4.18
N ARG A 430 -16.17 -51.48 3.93
CA ARG A 430 -17.14 -51.48 5.03
C ARG A 430 -16.67 -52.59 5.96
N PRO A 431 -16.33 -52.32 7.23
CA PRO A 431 -15.90 -53.38 8.12
C PRO A 431 -17.04 -54.38 8.17
N ALA A 432 -16.79 -55.60 7.69
CA ALA A 432 -17.71 -56.70 7.86
C ALA A 432 -18.01 -56.77 9.36
N GLN A 433 -19.28 -56.59 9.72
CA GLN A 433 -19.75 -56.80 11.07
C GLN A 433 -19.33 -58.20 11.51
N GLY A 434 -18.39 -58.26 12.45
CA GLY A 434 -18.01 -59.50 13.12
C GLY A 434 -16.52 -59.82 13.05
N ARG A 435 -15.74 -59.23 13.96
CA ARG A 435 -14.81 -59.94 14.85
C ARG A 435 -14.18 -58.97 15.86
N LYS A 436 -14.08 -59.43 17.10
CA LYS A 436 -13.66 -58.68 18.28
C LYS A 436 -12.14 -58.49 18.32
N ASN A 437 -11.75 -57.30 18.80
CA ASN A 437 -10.43 -56.81 19.26
C ASN A 437 -9.51 -56.13 18.22
N PRO A 438 -9.13 -54.84 18.41
CA PRO A 438 -7.97 -54.25 17.76
C PRO A 438 -6.74 -54.23 18.70
N PRO A 439 -5.51 -54.46 18.22
CA PRO A 439 -4.31 -54.01 18.90
C PRO A 439 -4.01 -52.55 18.56
N LEU A 440 -3.39 -51.84 19.52
CA LEU A 440 -2.88 -50.48 19.35
C LEU A 440 -1.86 -50.42 18.20
N SER A 441 -2.16 -49.62 17.18
CA SER A 441 -1.19 -49.16 16.18
C SER A 441 -1.60 -47.77 15.71
N ARG A 442 -0.64 -46.85 15.73
CA ARG A 442 -0.79 -45.40 15.46
C ARG A 442 -1.56 -45.14 14.15
N PRO A 443 -2.48 -44.16 14.08
CA PRO A 443 -3.14 -43.83 12.83
C PRO A 443 -2.16 -43.07 11.93
N ARG A 444 -1.58 -43.76 10.94
CA ARG A 444 -1.15 -43.06 9.72
C ARG A 444 -2.44 -42.57 9.05
N ARG A 445 -2.56 -41.26 8.84
CA ARG A 445 -3.62 -40.69 7.99
C ARG A 445 -3.41 -41.20 6.56
N THR A 446 -3.95 -42.37 6.23
CA THR A 446 -4.06 -42.83 4.84
C THR A 446 -5.06 -41.92 4.15
N GLN A 447 -4.58 -41.06 3.24
CA GLN A 447 -5.47 -40.34 2.32
C GLN A 447 -6.28 -41.38 1.54
N ASP A 448 -7.60 -41.19 1.46
CA ASP A 448 -8.48 -42.09 0.73
C ASP A 448 -8.06 -42.18 -0.75
N THR A 449 -7.89 -43.40 -1.22
CA THR A 449 -7.55 -43.73 -2.62
C THR A 449 -8.69 -43.34 -3.56
N LEU A 450 -8.34 -42.89 -4.76
CA LEU A 450 -9.30 -42.44 -5.78
C LEU A 450 -9.24 -43.39 -6.97
N LEU A 451 -10.42 -43.71 -7.54
CA LEU A 451 -10.56 -44.51 -8.74
C LEU A 451 -11.03 -43.64 -9.90
N LEU A 452 -10.30 -43.66 -11.02
CA LEU A 452 -10.71 -42.98 -12.25
C LEU A 452 -11.90 -43.71 -12.89
N LYS A 453 -13.10 -43.12 -12.80
CA LYS A 453 -14.34 -43.71 -13.35
C LYS A 453 -14.69 -43.14 -14.72
N GLY A 454 -14.60 -41.82 -14.90
CA GLY A 454 -14.87 -41.12 -16.15
C GLY A 454 -13.68 -40.31 -16.65
N ARG A 455 -13.52 -40.24 -17.97
CA ARG A 455 -12.56 -39.39 -18.66
C ARG A 455 -13.13 -39.00 -20.02
N ILE A 456 -13.16 -37.71 -20.34
CA ILE A 456 -13.74 -37.20 -21.59
C ILE A 456 -12.85 -36.09 -22.11
N TYR A 457 -12.34 -36.23 -23.33
CA TYR A 457 -11.55 -35.20 -23.97
C TYR A 457 -12.46 -34.15 -24.62
N TRP A 458 -12.02 -32.89 -24.64
CA TRP A 458 -12.86 -31.80 -25.16
C TRP A 458 -13.18 -31.92 -26.65
N HIS A 459 -12.36 -32.63 -27.43
CA HIS A 459 -12.63 -32.88 -28.84
C HIS A 459 -13.79 -33.87 -29.06
N ASP A 460 -14.16 -34.67 -28.06
CA ASP A 460 -15.30 -35.58 -28.13
C ASP A 460 -16.59 -34.93 -27.61
N VAL A 461 -16.50 -33.81 -26.89
CA VAL A 461 -17.66 -33.10 -26.35
C VAL A 461 -18.41 -32.38 -27.47
N THR A 462 -19.69 -32.67 -27.59
CA THR A 462 -20.54 -32.12 -28.65
C THR A 462 -21.32 -30.89 -28.18
N GLN A 463 -21.87 -30.93 -26.97
CA GLN A 463 -22.74 -29.87 -26.44
C GLN A 463 -22.64 -29.78 -24.92
N VAL A 464 -22.67 -28.56 -24.41
CA VAL A 464 -22.79 -28.26 -22.98
C VAL A 464 -23.80 -27.14 -22.82
N PHE A 465 -24.81 -27.36 -21.97
CA PHE A 465 -25.84 -26.36 -21.72
C PHE A 465 -26.46 -26.52 -20.32
N PRO A 466 -26.88 -25.41 -19.71
CA PRO A 466 -27.58 -25.42 -18.44
C PRO A 466 -29.01 -25.92 -18.64
N VAL A 467 -29.50 -26.68 -17.66
CA VAL A 467 -30.89 -27.13 -17.58
C VAL A 467 -31.62 -26.23 -16.59
N PRO A 468 -32.92 -25.94 -16.77
CA PRO A 468 -33.69 -25.16 -15.80
C PRO A 468 -33.52 -25.65 -14.37
N ALA A 469 -33.36 -24.71 -13.44
CA ALA A 469 -33.13 -25.02 -12.03
C ALA A 469 -34.24 -25.92 -11.49
N GLN A 470 -33.83 -26.97 -10.78
CA GLN A 470 -34.73 -27.91 -10.14
C GLN A 470 -34.96 -27.45 -8.71
N ILE A 471 -36.16 -26.94 -8.43
CA ILE A 471 -36.55 -26.43 -7.12
C ILE A 471 -37.45 -27.49 -6.46
N PRO A 472 -36.91 -28.35 -5.57
CA PRO A 472 -37.73 -29.31 -4.84
C PRO A 472 -38.68 -28.58 -3.87
N GLN A 473 -39.86 -29.15 -3.61
CA GLN A 473 -40.83 -28.58 -2.67
C GLN A 473 -40.27 -28.45 -1.24
N ILE A 474 -39.30 -29.31 -0.89
CA ILE A 474 -38.50 -29.24 0.34
C ILE A 474 -37.06 -29.51 -0.08
N GLY A 475 -36.17 -28.53 0.07
CA GLY A 475 -34.74 -28.69 -0.21
C GLY A 475 -34.07 -27.45 -0.81
N ILE A 476 -32.76 -27.58 -1.05
CA ILE A 476 -31.94 -26.54 -1.68
C ILE A 476 -32.12 -26.65 -3.20
N PRO A 477 -32.30 -25.53 -3.94
CA PRO A 477 -32.37 -25.55 -5.39
C PRO A 477 -31.09 -26.14 -6.00
N VAL A 478 -31.25 -26.92 -7.07
CA VAL A 478 -30.14 -27.52 -7.81
C VAL A 478 -30.10 -26.92 -9.21
N PHE A 479 -28.88 -26.62 -9.69
CA PHE A 479 -28.62 -26.00 -10.99
C PHE A 479 -27.91 -27.04 -11.88
N PRO A 480 -28.62 -27.78 -12.73
CA PRO A 480 -28.01 -28.89 -13.46
C PRO A 480 -27.30 -28.41 -14.74
N LEU A 481 -26.05 -28.86 -14.95
CA LEU A 481 -25.29 -28.65 -16.17
C LEU A 481 -25.20 -29.96 -16.96
N CYS A 482 -25.75 -30.00 -18.17
CA CYS A 482 -25.75 -31.19 -19.00
C CYS A 482 -24.57 -31.17 -19.98
N ILE A 483 -23.84 -32.28 -20.05
CA ILE A 483 -22.67 -32.46 -20.91
C ILE A 483 -22.92 -33.67 -21.82
N TRP A 484 -22.83 -33.45 -23.13
CA TRP A 484 -22.97 -34.48 -24.16
C TRP A 484 -21.65 -34.68 -24.90
N TRP A 485 -21.30 -35.94 -25.17
CA TRP A 485 -20.11 -36.29 -25.93
C TRP A 485 -20.36 -37.50 -26.83
N LYS A 486 -19.48 -37.68 -27.82
CA LYS A 486 -19.45 -38.86 -28.67
C LYS A 486 -18.72 -39.98 -27.94
N GLY A 487 -19.46 -41.00 -27.49
CA GLY A 487 -18.88 -42.24 -26.95
C GLY A 487 -18.47 -43.21 -28.06
N ASP A 488 -17.96 -44.38 -27.66
CA ASP A 488 -17.47 -45.41 -28.59
C ASP A 488 -18.59 -45.95 -29.50
N ASP A 489 -19.78 -46.19 -28.94
CA ASP A 489 -20.91 -46.80 -29.66
C ASP A 489 -22.14 -45.88 -29.82
N ALA A 490 -22.23 -44.81 -29.02
CA ALA A 490 -23.39 -43.92 -29.00
C ALA A 490 -23.06 -42.52 -28.48
N LEU A 491 -23.98 -41.58 -28.71
CA LEU A 491 -23.95 -40.29 -28.05
C LEU A 491 -24.30 -40.50 -26.57
N GLU A 492 -23.41 -40.08 -25.67
CA GLU A 492 -23.58 -40.22 -24.23
C GLU A 492 -23.78 -38.86 -23.56
N SER A 493 -24.40 -38.88 -22.38
CA SER A 493 -24.59 -37.68 -21.58
C SER A 493 -24.52 -37.97 -20.08
N PHE A 494 -24.18 -36.93 -19.32
CA PHE A 494 -24.39 -36.89 -17.88
C PHE A 494 -24.76 -35.48 -17.44
N VAL A 495 -25.26 -35.36 -16.22
CA VAL A 495 -25.63 -34.07 -15.63
C VAL A 495 -24.86 -33.83 -14.34
N LEU A 496 -24.07 -32.75 -14.30
CA LEU A 496 -23.47 -32.23 -13.07
C LEU A 496 -24.53 -31.47 -12.29
N ARG A 497 -24.76 -31.80 -11.03
CA ARG A 497 -25.70 -31.07 -10.17
C ARG A 497 -24.96 -29.98 -9.40
N CYS A 498 -24.95 -28.75 -9.93
CA CYS A 498 -24.33 -27.61 -9.29
C CYS A 498 -25.18 -27.10 -8.11
N ARG A 499 -24.51 -26.63 -7.06
CA ARG A 499 -25.13 -26.11 -5.83
C ARG A 499 -25.62 -24.67 -5.98
N THR A 500 -25.00 -23.91 -6.89
CA THR A 500 -25.34 -22.52 -7.17
C THR A 500 -25.38 -22.27 -8.68
N GLU A 501 -26.15 -21.27 -9.10
CA GLU A 501 -26.19 -20.82 -10.49
C GLU A 501 -24.81 -20.32 -10.95
N TYR A 502 -24.08 -19.62 -10.07
CA TYR A 502 -22.73 -19.15 -10.36
C TYR A 502 -21.76 -20.30 -10.66
N GLN A 503 -21.79 -21.37 -9.88
CA GLN A 503 -20.96 -22.56 -10.13
C GLN A 503 -21.29 -23.17 -11.50
N MET A 504 -22.58 -23.29 -11.83
CA MET A 504 -23.03 -23.80 -13.13
C MET A 504 -22.51 -22.93 -14.29
N GLN A 505 -22.68 -21.61 -14.21
CA GLN A 505 -22.23 -20.67 -15.24
C GLN A 505 -20.70 -20.66 -15.38
N GLN A 506 -19.97 -20.74 -14.27
CA GLN A 506 -18.51 -20.80 -14.27
C GLN A 506 -17.99 -22.06 -14.96
N TRP A 507 -18.57 -23.22 -14.63
CA TRP A 507 -18.20 -24.50 -15.24
C TRP A 507 -18.60 -24.54 -16.72
N GLU A 508 -19.80 -24.08 -17.07
CA GLU A 508 -20.24 -23.97 -18.46
C GLU A 508 -19.30 -23.09 -19.29
N ALA A 509 -18.99 -21.88 -18.81
CA ALA A 509 -18.12 -20.95 -19.52
C ALA A 509 -16.72 -21.52 -19.72
N MET A 510 -16.16 -22.18 -18.70
CA MET A 510 -14.83 -22.79 -18.77
C MET A 510 -14.79 -23.96 -19.75
N ILE A 511 -15.78 -24.85 -19.69
CA ILE A 511 -15.86 -25.98 -20.63
C ILE A 511 -16.03 -25.46 -22.07
N ASN A 512 -16.92 -24.51 -22.30
CA ASN A 512 -17.13 -23.90 -23.61
C ASN A 512 -15.86 -23.21 -24.14
N SER A 513 -15.06 -22.59 -23.26
CA SER A 513 -13.75 -22.04 -23.62
C SER A 513 -12.79 -23.14 -24.10
N CYS A 514 -12.73 -24.27 -23.37
CA CYS A 514 -11.88 -25.41 -23.72
C CYS A 514 -12.29 -26.08 -25.04
N ILE A 515 -13.60 -26.16 -25.34
CA ILE A 515 -14.12 -26.71 -26.59
C ILE A 515 -13.77 -25.80 -27.79
N LYS A 516 -13.96 -24.48 -27.66
CA LYS A 516 -13.77 -23.52 -28.76
C LYS A 516 -12.31 -23.31 -29.15
N SER A 517 -11.40 -23.48 -28.20
CA SER A 517 -10.00 -23.09 -28.36
C SER A 517 -9.04 -24.15 -27.83
N PRO A 518 -8.80 -25.25 -28.57
CA PRO A 518 -7.85 -26.28 -28.16
C PRO A 518 -6.37 -25.83 -28.13
N ARG A 519 -6.08 -24.54 -28.41
CA ARG A 519 -4.72 -23.96 -28.48
C ARG A 519 -4.51 -22.67 -27.65
N ILE A 520 -5.53 -22.10 -26.99
CA ILE A 520 -5.38 -20.86 -26.20
C ILE A 520 -5.03 -21.19 -24.74
N ALA A 521 -3.90 -21.87 -24.54
CA ALA A 521 -3.37 -22.16 -23.20
C ALA A 521 -1.88 -21.75 -23.06
N GLN A 522 -1.24 -21.40 -24.19
CA GLN A 522 0.19 -21.09 -24.21
C GLN A 522 0.53 -19.60 -24.18
N ASP A 523 -0.31 -18.65 -24.61
CA ASP A 523 0.12 -17.23 -24.70
C ASP A 523 -0.96 -16.14 -24.56
N SER A 524 -2.17 -16.43 -24.05
CA SER A 524 -3.11 -15.34 -23.73
C SER A 524 -3.07 -15.02 -22.24
N GLU A 525 -2.55 -13.85 -21.88
CA GLU A 525 -3.06 -13.08 -20.76
C GLU A 525 -4.59 -13.14 -20.85
N THR A 526 -5.20 -13.93 -19.98
CA THR A 526 -6.65 -14.11 -19.97
C THR A 526 -7.26 -12.80 -19.54
N ASP A 527 -7.68 -12.02 -20.53
CA ASP A 527 -8.63 -10.93 -20.32
C ASP A 527 -9.76 -11.43 -19.42
N SER A 528 -10.00 -10.61 -18.43
CA SER A 528 -10.43 -11.09 -17.14
C SER A 528 -11.91 -11.44 -17.09
N ILE A 529 -12.23 -12.72 -17.35
CA ILE A 529 -13.56 -13.28 -17.05
C ILE A 529 -13.78 -13.33 -15.52
N TYR A 530 -12.71 -13.25 -14.73
CA TYR A 530 -12.74 -13.20 -13.26
C TYR A 530 -12.75 -11.77 -12.67
N SER A 531 -12.51 -10.71 -13.46
CA SER A 531 -12.48 -9.31 -12.97
C SER A 531 -13.86 -8.78 -12.59
N LEU A 532 -14.94 -9.32 -13.15
CA LEU A 532 -16.30 -8.97 -12.71
C LEU A 532 -16.59 -9.37 -11.25
N ALA A 533 -15.76 -10.24 -10.64
CA ALA A 533 -15.84 -10.54 -9.22
C ALA A 533 -15.01 -9.59 -8.33
N SER A 534 -14.23 -8.66 -8.89
CA SER A 534 -13.31 -7.82 -8.11
C SER A 534 -13.95 -6.58 -7.46
N SER A 535 -15.27 -6.39 -7.62
CA SER A 535 -16.02 -5.45 -6.76
C SER A 535 -16.35 -6.05 -5.38
N ARG A 536 -16.06 -7.34 -5.16
CA ARG A 536 -16.26 -8.02 -3.88
C ARG A 536 -15.13 -9.01 -3.63
N THR A 537 -14.04 -8.52 -3.03
CA THR A 537 -13.10 -9.33 -2.23
C THR A 537 -13.78 -10.10 -1.08
N ALA A 538 -15.11 -10.01 -0.97
CA ALA A 538 -15.97 -10.67 0.00
C ALA A 538 -16.64 -11.97 -0.49
N SER A 539 -16.34 -12.52 -1.69
CA SER A 539 -17.14 -13.62 -2.26
C SER A 539 -16.43 -14.97 -2.48
N THR A 540 -15.16 -15.12 -2.12
CA THR A 540 -14.56 -16.46 -1.93
C THR A 540 -14.47 -16.74 -0.44
N ASP A 541 -15.04 -17.85 0.03
CA ASP A 541 -15.00 -18.23 1.46
C ASP A 541 -13.55 -18.23 2.01
N TYR A 542 -12.58 -18.53 1.16
CA TYR A 542 -11.15 -18.49 1.48
C TYR A 542 -10.55 -17.08 1.54
N GLY A 543 -10.88 -16.19 0.60
CA GLY A 543 -10.39 -14.80 0.60
C GLY A 543 -10.99 -13.99 1.75
N VAL A 544 -12.28 -14.17 2.01
CA VAL A 544 -13.00 -13.53 3.14
C VAL A 544 -12.40 -13.96 4.48
N TYR A 545 -12.12 -15.26 4.65
CA TYR A 545 -11.55 -15.78 5.89
C TYR A 545 -10.19 -15.16 6.17
N TYR A 546 -9.31 -15.09 5.16
CA TYR A 546 -7.97 -14.52 5.34
C TYR A 546 -7.95 -13.01 5.49
N THR A 547 -8.75 -12.28 4.72
CA THR A 547 -8.82 -10.81 4.87
C THR A 547 -9.43 -10.44 6.23
N ARG A 548 -10.50 -11.12 6.69
CA ARG A 548 -11.05 -10.90 8.04
C ARG A 548 -10.11 -11.37 9.15
N TRP A 549 -9.41 -12.50 8.97
CA TRP A 549 -8.47 -13.03 9.96
C TRP A 549 -7.21 -12.16 10.07
N ALA A 550 -6.65 -11.69 8.95
CA ALA A 550 -5.51 -10.77 8.95
C ALA A 550 -5.86 -9.40 9.55
N ILE A 551 -7.05 -8.86 9.24
CA ILE A 551 -7.57 -7.64 9.89
C ILE A 551 -7.81 -7.87 11.40
N SER A 552 -8.28 -9.06 11.79
CA SER A 552 -8.48 -9.43 13.19
C SER A 552 -7.18 -9.58 13.99
N GLN A 553 -6.08 -10.03 13.36
CA GLN A 553 -4.79 -10.23 14.02
C GLN A 553 -4.02 -8.91 14.26
N ASP A 554 -4.13 -7.95 13.32
CA ASP A 554 -3.56 -6.59 13.52
C ASP A 554 -4.24 -5.88 14.70
N MET A 555 -5.57 -6.03 14.86
CA MET A 555 -6.34 -5.46 15.99
C MET A 555 -5.98 -6.09 17.34
N THR A 556 -5.72 -7.40 17.41
CA THR A 556 -5.31 -8.06 18.67
C THR A 556 -3.90 -7.69 19.10
N THR A 557 -3.02 -7.32 18.16
CA THR A 557 -1.65 -6.90 18.47
C THR A 557 -1.60 -5.47 19.02
N GLU A 558 -2.45 -4.56 18.51
CA GLU A 558 -2.59 -3.20 19.05
C GLU A 558 -3.23 -3.17 20.44
N LEU A 559 -4.29 -3.96 20.68
CA LEU A 559 -4.92 -4.08 22.01
C LEU A 559 -4.01 -4.71 23.06
N GLY A 560 -3.21 -5.72 22.69
CA GLY A 560 -2.22 -6.33 23.58
C GLY A 560 -1.11 -5.36 23.99
N SER A 561 -0.69 -4.47 23.09
CA SER A 561 0.33 -3.44 23.37
C SER A 561 -0.18 -2.29 24.26
N MET A 562 -1.47 -1.96 24.19
CA MET A 562 -2.10 -0.96 25.07
C MET A 562 -2.38 -1.51 26.48
N GLN A 563 -2.78 -2.78 26.63
CA GLN A 563 -3.00 -3.40 27.94
C GLN A 563 -1.70 -3.66 28.72
N MET A 564 -0.60 -3.98 28.04
CA MET A 564 0.71 -4.14 28.68
C MET A 564 1.27 -2.82 29.24
N ARG A 565 1.00 -1.67 28.60
CA ARG A 565 1.44 -0.35 29.09
C ARG A 565 0.63 0.16 30.30
N GLN A 566 -0.63 -0.26 30.46
CA GLN A 566 -1.43 0.12 31.63
C GLN A 566 -1.17 -0.77 32.86
N SER A 567 -0.55 -1.94 32.67
CA SER A 567 -0.32 -2.91 33.75
C SER A 567 0.99 -2.68 34.52
N SER A 568 1.94 -1.89 33.97
CA SER A 568 3.24 -1.63 34.60
C SER A 568 3.25 -0.43 35.56
N ASP A 569 2.26 0.47 35.48
CA ASP A 569 2.24 1.71 36.27
C ASP A 569 1.42 1.59 37.58
N SER A 570 0.81 0.44 37.85
CA SER A 570 0.00 0.23 39.07
C SER A 570 0.66 -0.67 40.13
N PHE A 571 1.98 -0.89 40.06
CA PHE A 571 2.71 -1.72 41.04
C PHE A 571 3.68 -0.92 41.94
N TRP A 572 3.73 0.41 41.78
CA TRP A 572 4.46 1.32 42.67
C TRP A 572 3.64 2.58 42.95
N SER A 573 2.63 2.48 43.83
CA SER A 573 2.07 3.57 44.64
C SER A 573 1.22 3.00 45.77
#